data_AF-A0A920KAN6-F1
#
_entry.id   AF-A0A920KAN6-F1
#
_cell.length_a   1.000
_cell.length_b   1.000
_cell.length_c   1.000
_cell.angle_alpha   90.00
_cell.angle_beta   90.00
_cell.angle_gamma   90.00
#
_symmetry.space_group_name_H-M   'P 1'
#
loop_
_entity.id
_entity.type
_entity.pdbx_description
1 polymer ?
#
loop_
_entity_poly.entity_id
_entity_poly.type
_entity_poly.pdbx_seq_one_letter_code
_entity_poly.pdbx_strand_id
1 'polypeptide(L)'
;MLELTQEEKAILNSELATTGDKTALSIVVKAAEMLGAKRLVKITSSHIDGCLYHGDSGVLFCENLAKNGAKAKVPTTTNVGALNFIKTNQAKLSSEKLQMAQRLMDAHINMGCTPSWTCAPYQIGARPKKGEQVAWENLMPLPLQTPS
;
A
#
# COMPACT_ATOMS: atom_id res chain seq x y z
N MET A 1 -6.20 -14.20 21.65
CA MET A 1 -7.23 -13.62 20.76
C MET A 1 -6.80 -12.19 20.46
N LEU A 2 -6.88 -11.75 19.21
CA LEU A 2 -6.48 -10.40 18.81
C LEU A 2 -7.45 -9.37 19.40
N GLU A 3 -6.94 -8.37 20.11
CA GLU A 3 -7.73 -7.28 20.66
C GLU A 3 -7.94 -6.20 19.58
N LEU A 4 -9.22 -5.99 19.22
CA LEU A 4 -9.65 -4.96 18.27
C LEU A 4 -10.34 -3.81 18.99
N THR A 5 -10.05 -2.60 18.53
CA THR A 5 -10.73 -1.36 18.92
C THR A 5 -12.18 -1.35 18.43
N GLN A 6 -13.00 -0.44 18.98
CA GLN A 6 -14.39 -0.27 18.53
C GLN A 6 -14.49 0.15 17.06
N GLU A 7 -13.56 0.98 16.60
CA GLU A 7 -13.46 1.42 15.21
C GLU A 7 -13.19 0.24 14.26
N GLU A 8 -12.22 -0.62 14.60
CA GLU A 8 -11.90 -1.81 13.80
C GLU A 8 -13.07 -2.80 13.76
N LYS A 9 -13.78 -2.99 14.88
CA LYS A 9 -14.99 -3.82 14.92
C LYS A 9 -16.11 -3.26 14.04
N ALA A 10 -16.34 -1.95 14.10
CA ALA A 10 -17.36 -1.29 13.27
C ALA A 10 -17.06 -1.42 11.77
N ILE A 11 -15.77 -1.35 11.38
CA ILE A 11 -15.35 -1.61 9.99
C ILE A 11 -15.63 -3.06 9.59
N LEU A 12 -15.31 -4.04 10.44
CA LEU A 12 -15.57 -5.46 10.17
C LEU A 12 -17.07 -5.80 10.10
N ASN A 13 -17.90 -5.08 10.84
CA ASN A 13 -19.35 -5.21 10.80
C ASN A 13 -20.01 -4.44 9.64
N SER A 14 -19.24 -3.68 8.85
CA SER A 14 -19.74 -2.81 7.77
C SER A 14 -20.74 -1.74 8.25
N GLU A 15 -20.65 -1.32 9.52
CA GLU A 15 -21.55 -0.30 10.09
C GLU A 15 -21.19 1.12 9.61
N LEU A 16 -19.90 1.36 9.35
CA LEU A 16 -19.34 2.69 9.02
C LEU A 16 -18.36 2.67 7.83
N ALA A 17 -18.21 1.54 7.14
CA ALA A 17 -17.12 1.33 6.19
C ALA A 17 -17.58 0.63 4.91
N THR A 18 -16.82 0.83 3.83
CA THR A 18 -17.11 0.20 2.54
C THR A 18 -16.81 -1.29 2.57
N THR A 19 -17.36 -2.06 1.62
CA THR A 19 -17.02 -3.48 1.44
C THR A 19 -15.51 -3.66 1.22
N GLY A 20 -14.87 -2.72 0.52
CA GLY A 20 -13.42 -2.70 0.31
C GLY A 20 -12.64 -2.50 1.62
N ASP A 21 -13.06 -1.56 2.46
CA ASP A 21 -12.45 -1.31 3.77
C ASP A 21 -12.55 -2.56 4.68
N LYS A 22 -13.73 -3.19 4.74
CA LYS A 22 -13.93 -4.45 5.48
C LYS A 22 -13.01 -5.56 4.96
N THR A 23 -12.91 -5.71 3.64
CA THR A 23 -12.05 -6.73 3.02
C THR A 23 -10.59 -6.49 3.38
N ALA A 24 -10.11 -5.24 3.26
CA ALA A 24 -8.75 -4.88 3.59
C ALA A 24 -8.43 -5.14 5.07
N LEU A 25 -9.28 -4.68 5.99
CA LEU A 25 -9.07 -4.90 7.42
C LEU A 25 -9.15 -6.39 7.79
N SER A 26 -10.05 -7.16 7.17
CA SER A 26 -10.16 -8.61 7.40
C SER A 26 -8.86 -9.35 7.06
N ILE A 27 -8.16 -8.93 6.00
CA ILE A 27 -6.86 -9.49 5.62
C ILE A 27 -5.81 -9.16 6.69
N VAL A 28 -5.75 -7.90 7.15
CA VAL A 28 -4.81 -7.46 8.20
C VAL A 28 -5.05 -8.21 9.51
N VAL A 29 -6.31 -8.36 9.93
CA VAL A 29 -6.69 -9.10 11.15
C VAL A 29 -6.27 -10.56 11.05
N LYS A 30 -6.58 -11.24 9.94
CA LYS A 30 -6.15 -12.64 9.75
C LYS A 30 -4.64 -12.79 9.79
N ALA A 31 -3.90 -11.88 9.15
CA ALA A 31 -2.44 -11.90 9.20
C ALA A 31 -1.91 -11.68 10.63
N ALA A 32 -2.49 -10.72 11.37
CA ALA A 32 -2.13 -10.45 12.75
C ALA A 32 -2.40 -11.66 13.68
N GLU A 33 -3.54 -12.33 13.51
CA GLU A 33 -3.87 -13.56 14.24
C GLU A 33 -2.89 -14.69 13.94
N MET A 34 -2.55 -14.90 12.66
CA MET A 34 -1.55 -15.90 12.24
C MET A 34 -0.17 -15.63 12.84
N LEU A 35 0.20 -14.36 12.99
CA LEU A 35 1.46 -13.94 13.60
C LEU A 35 1.43 -13.91 15.14
N GLY A 36 0.30 -14.25 15.77
CA GLY A 36 0.15 -14.23 17.22
C GLY A 36 0.16 -12.82 17.83
N ALA A 37 -0.18 -11.79 17.05
CA ALA A 37 -0.25 -10.43 17.53
C ALA A 37 -1.35 -10.26 18.58
N LYS A 38 -1.08 -9.44 19.60
CA LYS A 38 -2.07 -9.12 20.64
C LYS A 38 -3.04 -8.01 20.23
N ARG A 39 -2.57 -7.06 19.43
CA ARG A 39 -3.35 -5.89 18.95
C ARG A 39 -2.73 -5.33 17.67
N LEU A 40 -3.52 -4.58 16.91
CA LEU A 40 -3.02 -3.75 15.82
C LEU A 40 -2.41 -2.45 16.35
N VAL A 41 -1.53 -1.83 15.56
CA VAL A 41 -0.90 -0.54 15.87
C VAL A 41 -1.33 0.47 14.83
N LYS A 42 -1.82 1.64 15.28
CA LYS A 42 -2.13 2.75 14.39
C LYS A 42 -0.86 3.31 13.78
N ILE A 43 -0.85 3.44 12.46
CA ILE A 43 0.23 4.08 11.70
C ILE A 43 -0.14 5.50 11.33
N THR A 44 0.85 6.34 11.06
CA THR A 44 0.66 7.72 10.59
C THR A 44 0.84 7.84 9.08
N SER A 45 1.53 6.90 8.45
CA SER A 45 1.72 6.84 7.00
C SER A 45 2.09 5.44 6.52
N SER A 46 1.93 5.19 5.23
CA SER A 46 2.39 3.98 4.56
C SER A 46 3.07 4.23 3.22
N HIS A 47 3.85 3.24 2.79
CA HIS A 47 4.49 3.20 1.47
C HIS A 47 4.21 1.82 0.85
N ILE A 48 3.45 1.77 -0.24
CA ILE A 48 3.00 0.52 -0.86
C ILE A 48 4.08 -0.03 -1.79
N ASP A 49 4.51 -1.27 -1.55
CA ASP A 49 5.49 -1.97 -2.40
C ASP A 49 4.87 -2.65 -3.63
N GLY A 50 3.61 -3.11 -3.52
CA GLY A 50 2.87 -3.87 -4.53
C GLY A 50 2.50 -3.11 -5.82
N CYS A 51 3.31 -2.16 -6.26
CA CYS A 51 3.09 -1.31 -7.44
C CYS A 51 3.67 -1.91 -8.75
N LEU A 52 4.50 -2.95 -8.65
CA LEU A 52 5.06 -3.67 -9.80
C LEU A 52 4.13 -4.79 -10.28
N TYR A 53 3.98 -4.88 -11.60
CA TYR A 53 3.20 -5.96 -12.23
C TYR A 53 3.96 -7.30 -12.15
N HIS A 54 3.47 -8.18 -11.28
CA HIS A 54 3.97 -9.56 -11.11
C HIS A 54 2.96 -10.63 -11.54
N GLY A 55 1.84 -10.21 -12.13
CA GLY A 55 0.74 -11.07 -12.56
C GLY A 55 -0.61 -10.42 -12.35
N ASP A 56 -1.62 -10.97 -13.02
CA ASP A 56 -2.95 -10.37 -13.10
C ASP A 56 -3.68 -10.35 -11.75
N SER A 57 -3.38 -11.31 -10.87
CA SER A 57 -4.01 -11.42 -9.55
C SER A 57 -3.84 -10.15 -8.71
N GLY A 58 -2.65 -9.55 -8.70
CA GLY A 58 -2.39 -8.30 -7.99
C GLY A 58 -3.20 -7.13 -8.56
N VAL A 59 -3.29 -7.04 -9.89
CA VAL A 59 -4.07 -6.02 -10.60
C VAL A 59 -5.54 -6.13 -10.24
N LEU A 60 -6.12 -7.31 -10.45
CA LEU A 60 -7.53 -7.58 -10.20
C LEU A 60 -7.89 -7.41 -8.72
N PHE A 61 -6.98 -7.74 -7.81
CA PHE A 61 -7.18 -7.53 -6.39
C PHE A 61 -7.27 -6.04 -6.03
N CYS A 62 -6.31 -5.23 -6.50
CA CYS A 62 -6.33 -3.77 -6.26
C CYS A 62 -7.55 -3.10 -6.90
N GLU A 63 -7.92 -3.49 -8.12
CA GLU A 63 -9.13 -2.99 -8.79
C GLU A 63 -10.40 -3.39 -8.03
N ASN A 64 -10.47 -4.62 -7.52
CA ASN A 64 -11.61 -5.07 -6.74
C ASN A 64 -11.75 -4.27 -5.44
N LEU A 65 -10.64 -4.00 -4.74
CA LEU A 65 -10.66 -3.13 -3.55
C LEU A 65 -11.15 -1.72 -3.88
N ALA A 66 -10.58 -1.11 -4.94
CA ALA A 66 -10.96 0.22 -5.39
C ALA A 66 -12.45 0.29 -5.80
N LYS A 67 -12.92 -0.69 -6.57
CA LYS A 67 -14.33 -0.82 -7.00
C LYS A 67 -15.29 -0.94 -5.82
N ASN A 68 -14.85 -1.63 -4.76
CA ASN A 68 -15.62 -1.78 -3.52
C ASN A 68 -15.42 -0.61 -2.54
N GLY A 69 -14.85 0.52 -3.00
CA GLY A 69 -14.77 1.77 -2.25
C GLY A 69 -13.65 1.81 -1.20
N ALA A 70 -12.67 0.92 -1.26
CA ALA A 70 -11.50 1.02 -0.38
C ALA A 70 -10.75 2.32 -0.65
N LYS A 71 -10.33 3.00 0.42
CA LYS A 71 -9.49 4.20 0.35
C LYS A 71 -8.37 4.12 1.37
N ALA A 72 -7.20 4.67 1.03
CA ALA A 72 -6.14 4.91 1.98
C ALA A 72 -6.65 5.76 3.16
N LYS A 73 -6.44 5.30 4.39
CA LYS A 73 -6.90 5.99 5.62
C LYS A 73 -5.82 6.87 6.25
N VAL A 74 -4.59 6.78 5.75
CA VAL A 74 -3.43 7.59 6.12
C VAL A 74 -2.73 8.08 4.85
N PRO A 75 -1.87 9.11 4.92
CA PRO A 75 -0.99 9.44 3.81
C PRO A 75 -0.22 8.21 3.33
N THR A 76 -0.47 7.84 2.08
CA THR A 76 0.06 6.62 1.45
C THR A 76 0.76 6.98 0.16
N THR A 77 2.02 6.58 0.02
CA THR A 77 2.81 6.77 -1.21
C THR A 77 3.00 5.45 -1.94
N THR A 78 3.26 5.50 -3.26
CA THR A 78 3.53 4.29 -4.07
C THR A 78 5.02 4.08 -4.32
N ASN A 79 5.48 2.83 -4.25
CA ASN A 79 6.82 2.44 -4.73
C ASN A 79 6.86 2.48 -6.27
N VAL A 80 7.99 2.09 -6.87
CA VAL A 80 8.21 2.01 -8.31
C VAL A 80 7.09 1.24 -9.01
N GLY A 81 6.57 1.85 -10.06
CA GLY A 81 5.66 1.17 -10.98
C GLY A 81 6.42 0.36 -12.01
N ALA A 82 5.72 -0.54 -12.71
CA ALA A 82 6.31 -1.27 -13.84
C ALA A 82 6.53 -0.39 -15.09
N LEU A 83 5.94 0.81 -15.12
CA LEU A 83 6.02 1.72 -16.24
C LEU A 83 6.85 2.95 -15.87
N ASN A 84 7.86 3.22 -16.70
CA ASN A 84 8.47 4.54 -16.76
C ASN A 84 7.60 5.42 -17.66
N PHE A 85 6.84 6.36 -17.09
CA PHE A 85 5.98 7.27 -17.84
C PHE A 85 6.71 8.14 -18.88
N ILE A 86 8.02 8.34 -18.70
CA ILE A 86 8.86 9.15 -19.61
C ILE A 86 9.43 8.27 -20.75
N LYS A 87 9.65 6.97 -20.49
CA LYS A 87 10.24 6.03 -21.45
C LYS A 87 9.53 4.67 -21.40
N THR A 88 8.29 4.63 -21.88
CA THR A 88 7.46 3.42 -21.92
C THR A 88 8.10 2.27 -22.71
N ASN A 89 8.93 2.58 -23.71
CA ASN A 89 9.69 1.59 -24.51
C ASN A 89 10.86 0.91 -23.77
N GLN A 90 11.17 1.27 -22.52
CA GLN A 90 12.21 0.58 -21.74
C GLN A 90 11.72 -0.72 -21.12
N ALA A 91 10.42 -0.82 -20.84
CA ALA A 91 9.81 -2.03 -20.32
C ALA A 91 9.68 -3.06 -21.46
N LYS A 92 10.46 -4.14 -21.41
CA LYS A 92 10.37 -5.27 -22.34
C LYS A 92 9.15 -6.16 -22.02
N LEU A 93 7.97 -5.57 -21.99
CA LEU A 93 6.69 -6.23 -21.72
C LEU A 93 5.84 -6.27 -22.99
N SER A 94 4.98 -7.29 -23.12
CA SER A 94 3.95 -7.29 -24.16
C SER A 94 2.95 -6.15 -23.92
N SER A 95 2.25 -5.73 -24.98
CA SER A 95 1.20 -4.69 -24.89
C SER A 95 0.15 -5.00 -23.82
N GLU A 96 -0.24 -6.26 -23.69
CA GLU A 96 -1.19 -6.74 -22.68
C GLU A 96 -0.66 -6.55 -21.25
N LYS A 97 0.61 -6.91 -21.02
CA LYS A 97 1.26 -6.73 -19.70
C LYS A 97 1.45 -5.27 -19.35
N LEU A 98 1.72 -4.41 -20.35
CA LEU A 98 1.78 -2.96 -20.16
C LEU A 98 0.42 -2.39 -19.75
N GLN A 99 -0.68 -2.86 -20.37
CA GLN A 99 -2.04 -2.43 -19.98
C GLN A 99 -2.39 -2.89 -18.56
N MET A 100 -2.03 -4.12 -18.19
CA MET A 100 -2.22 -4.62 -16.82
C MET A 100 -1.42 -3.81 -15.80
N ALA A 101 -0.16 -3.47 -16.12
CA ALA A 101 0.66 -2.60 -15.28
C ALA A 101 0.04 -1.21 -15.09
N GLN A 102 -0.47 -0.60 -16.17
CA GLN A 102 -1.13 0.71 -16.08
C GLN A 102 -2.38 0.65 -15.18
N ARG A 103 -3.22 -0.38 -15.36
CA ARG A 103 -4.41 -0.59 -14.53
C ARG A 103 -4.08 -0.73 -13.05
N LEU A 104 -2.98 -1.41 -12.72
CA LEU A 104 -2.49 -1.51 -11.34
C LEU A 104 -2.16 -0.13 -10.77
N MET A 105 -1.46 0.69 -11.54
CA MET A 105 -1.08 2.05 -11.14
C MET A 105 -2.32 2.93 -10.94
N ASP A 106 -3.28 2.86 -11.86
CA ASP A 106 -4.54 3.59 -11.78
C ASP A 106 -5.37 3.15 -10.57
N ALA A 107 -5.39 1.85 -10.24
CA ALA A 107 -6.08 1.34 -9.05
C ALA A 107 -5.51 1.95 -7.75
N HIS A 108 -4.18 2.10 -7.64
CA HIS A 108 -3.56 2.76 -6.49
C HIS A 108 -3.96 4.24 -6.38
N ILE A 109 -3.94 4.97 -7.49
CA ILE A 109 -4.39 6.38 -7.55
C ILE A 109 -5.87 6.47 -7.15
N ASN A 110 -6.71 5.59 -7.69
CA ASN A 110 -8.13 5.54 -7.39
C ASN A 110 -8.42 5.23 -5.91
N MET A 111 -7.54 4.52 -5.21
CA MET A 111 -7.63 4.33 -3.76
C MET A 111 -7.13 5.53 -2.94
N GLY A 112 -6.65 6.60 -3.59
CA GLY A 112 -6.17 7.83 -2.96
C GLY A 112 -4.69 7.82 -2.60
N CYS A 113 -3.89 6.92 -3.19
CA CYS A 113 -2.45 6.92 -2.99
C CYS A 113 -1.79 8.09 -3.72
N THR A 114 -0.75 8.66 -3.12
CA THR A 114 0.10 9.67 -3.76
C THR A 114 1.09 8.95 -4.70
N PRO A 115 1.02 9.20 -6.02
CA PRO A 115 1.85 8.52 -7.02
C PRO A 115 3.29 9.02 -6.93
N SER A 116 4.12 8.28 -6.20
CA SER A 116 5.50 8.64 -5.90
C SER A 116 6.47 7.92 -6.84
N TRP A 117 6.11 6.70 -7.24
CA TRP A 117 6.82 5.87 -8.24
C TRP A 117 8.32 5.73 -7.98
N THR A 118 8.71 5.71 -6.72
CA THR A 118 10.09 5.57 -6.27
C THR A 118 10.13 4.72 -5.01
N CYS A 119 11.18 3.90 -4.88
CA CYS A 119 11.50 3.20 -3.63
C CYS A 119 12.11 4.12 -2.58
N ALA A 120 12.40 5.37 -2.96
CA ALA A 120 13.00 6.38 -2.12
C ALA A 120 12.03 7.53 -1.82
N PRO A 121 10.88 7.29 -1.14
CA PRO A 121 9.87 8.32 -0.88
C PRO A 121 10.42 9.49 -0.04
N TYR A 122 11.47 9.25 0.75
CA TYR A 122 12.17 10.28 1.54
C TYR A 122 12.96 11.28 0.68
N GLN A 123 13.32 10.94 -0.56
CA GLN A 123 13.97 11.89 -1.48
C GLN A 123 12.99 12.92 -2.06
N ILE A 124 11.69 12.61 -2.01
CA ILE A 124 10.62 13.44 -2.57
C ILE A 124 9.72 14.04 -1.47
N GLY A 125 10.20 14.08 -0.22
CA GLY A 125 9.57 14.80 0.88
C GLY A 125 8.68 13.98 1.80
N ALA A 126 8.38 12.72 1.47
CA ALA A 126 7.73 11.82 2.41
C ALA A 126 8.79 11.28 3.38
N ARG A 127 8.91 11.88 4.56
CA ARG A 127 9.88 11.46 5.60
C ARG A 127 9.19 11.38 6.97
N PRO A 128 9.14 10.19 7.61
CA PRO A 128 8.58 10.06 8.94
C PRO A 128 9.39 10.83 9.98
N LYS A 129 8.72 11.35 10.98
CA LYS A 129 9.36 11.98 12.14
C LYS A 129 9.77 10.92 13.16
N LYS A 130 10.77 11.25 13.98
CA LYS A 130 11.17 10.39 15.10
C LYS A 130 9.96 10.15 16.02
N GLY A 131 9.66 8.88 16.28
CA GLY A 131 8.55 8.45 17.13
C GLY A 131 7.26 8.09 16.38
N GLU A 132 7.17 8.32 15.07
CA GLU A 132 6.02 7.92 14.26
C GLU A 132 6.03 6.41 13.97
N GLN A 133 4.85 5.80 14.01
CA GLN A 133 4.64 4.42 13.58
C GLN A 133 4.26 4.42 12.10
N VAL A 134 4.98 3.69 11.27
CA VAL A 134 4.78 3.68 9.81
C VAL A 134 4.75 2.26 9.26
N ALA A 135 3.95 2.03 8.22
CA ALA A 135 3.92 0.77 7.48
C ALA A 135 4.65 0.94 6.14
N TRP A 136 5.98 0.89 6.18
CA TRP A 136 6.84 1.08 5.01
C TRP A 136 7.67 -0.20 4.85
N GLU A 137 7.66 -0.79 3.65
CA GLU A 137 8.49 -1.96 3.37
C GLU A 137 9.95 -1.52 3.11
N ASN A 138 10.90 -2.33 3.57
CA ASN A 138 12.30 -1.94 3.66
C ASN A 138 13.01 -2.12 2.30
N LEU A 139 13.13 -1.03 1.53
CA LEU A 139 14.17 -0.90 0.50
C LEU A 139 15.09 0.25 0.93
N MET A 140 16.16 -0.15 1.63
CA MET A 140 17.22 0.67 2.22
C MET A 140 17.57 1.93 1.41
N PRO A 141 17.93 3.00 2.14
CA PRO A 141 19.30 3.21 2.52
C PRO A 141 19.33 3.51 4.01
N LEU A 142 19.91 2.61 4.81
CA LEU A 142 20.49 3.09 6.06
C LEU A 142 21.53 4.15 5.65
N PRO A 143 21.39 5.42 6.02
CA PRO A 143 22.57 6.25 6.02
C PRO A 143 23.49 5.61 7.06
N LEU A 144 24.70 5.25 6.62
CA LEU A 144 25.83 5.01 7.50
C LEU A 144 25.81 6.14 8.53
N GLN A 145 25.50 5.81 9.78
CA GLN A 145 25.84 6.69 10.89
C GLN A 145 27.37 6.75 10.89
N THR A 146 27.94 7.78 10.27
CA THR A 146 29.31 8.16 10.61
C THR A 146 29.24 8.76 12.02
N PRO A 147 29.91 8.16 13.01
CA PRO A 147 29.97 8.76 14.33
C PRO A 147 30.81 10.04 14.25
N SER A 148 30.26 11.12 14.80
CA SER A 148 30.98 12.31 15.25
C SER A 148 31.23 12.20 16.75
#